data_AF-A0A7W1EVL8-F1
#
_entry.id   AF-A0A7W1EVL8-F1
#
_cell.length_a   1.000
_cell.length_b   1.000
_cell.length_c   1.000
_cell.angle_alpha   90.00
_cell.angle_beta   90.00
_cell.angle_gamma   90.00
#
_symmetry.space_group_name_H-M   'P 1'
#
loop_
_entity.id
_entity.type
_entity.pdbx_description
1 polymer ?
#
loop_
_entity_poly.entity_id
_entity_poly.type
_entity_poly.pdbx_seq_one_letter_code
_entity_poly.pdbx_strand_id
1 'polypeptide(L)'
;MHRFILFLLLLSASASYSQTENSINEKMLSVSFDHSEKPEKRKLLTFKKKSSYFNPLNYLGAGALFVYQNIFSEQIQASCTYEISCSQYTKISIQKFGFFKGVLKGFNQLSECAPTAIYEHPPVYVNGDQQIINHFEETGK
;
A
#
# COMPACT_ATOMS: atom_id res chain seq x y z
N MET A 1 -27.95 -52.28 -24.88
CA MET A 1 -27.91 -51.27 -23.80
C MET A 1 -26.48 -51.09 -23.27
N HIS A 2 -25.90 -52.07 -22.57
CA HIS A 2 -24.59 -51.90 -21.89
C HIS A 2 -23.39 -51.69 -22.83
N ARG A 3 -23.36 -52.36 -23.99
CA ARG A 3 -22.30 -52.19 -25.01
C ARG A 3 -22.28 -50.80 -25.67
N PHE A 4 -23.44 -50.15 -25.75
CA PHE A 4 -23.56 -48.80 -26.33
C PHE A 4 -23.06 -47.71 -25.36
N ILE A 5 -23.30 -47.92 -24.05
CA ILE A 5 -22.80 -47.06 -22.98
C ILE A 5 -21.27 -47.13 -22.90
N LEU A 6 -20.68 -48.32 -23.04
CA LEU A 6 -19.22 -48.47 -23.06
C LEU A 6 -18.58 -47.77 -24.27
N PHE A 7 -19.24 -47.79 -25.43
CA PHE A 7 -18.74 -47.12 -26.62
C PHE A 7 -18.81 -45.58 -26.50
N LEU A 8 -19.88 -45.04 -25.89
CA LEU A 8 -19.99 -43.62 -25.57
C LEU A 8 -18.93 -43.16 -24.55
N LEU A 9 -18.63 -43.99 -23.54
CA LEU A 9 -17.57 -43.72 -22.57
C LEU A 9 -16.18 -43.66 -23.23
N LEU A 10 -15.87 -44.60 -24.13
CA LEU A 10 -14.59 -44.58 -24.87
C LEU A 10 -14.45 -43.38 -25.82
N LEU A 11 -15.55 -42.91 -26.43
CA LEU A 11 -15.51 -41.74 -27.32
C LEU A 11 -15.26 -40.42 -26.57
N SER A 12 -15.70 -40.32 -25.31
CA SER A 12 -15.48 -39.11 -24.49
C SER A 12 -14.03 -38.96 -23.99
N ALA A 13 -13.30 -40.07 -23.87
CA ALA A 13 -11.93 -40.07 -23.35
C ALA A 13 -10.91 -39.44 -24.33
N SER A 14 -11.18 -39.48 -25.63
CA SER A 14 -10.28 -38.92 -26.66
C SER A 14 -10.41 -37.41 -26.87
N ALA A 15 -11.43 -36.76 -26.29
CA ALA A 15 -11.61 -35.31 -26.36
C ALA A 15 -10.82 -34.54 -25.28
N SER A 16 -10.14 -35.25 -24.37
CA SER A 16 -9.35 -34.65 -23.29
C SER A 16 -7.88 -34.45 -23.68
N TYR A 17 -7.62 -33.76 -24.80
CA TYR A 17 -6.36 -33.04 -24.95
C TYR A 17 -6.54 -31.67 -24.30
N SER A 18 -6.44 -31.64 -22.97
CA SER A 18 -6.47 -30.39 -22.21
C SER A 18 -5.23 -29.58 -22.58
N GLN A 19 -5.43 -28.32 -22.95
CA GLN A 19 -4.33 -27.40 -23.21
C GLN A 19 -3.41 -27.37 -21.99
N THR A 20 -2.10 -27.44 -22.24
CA THR A 20 -1.07 -27.37 -21.21
C THR A 20 -1.16 -26.01 -20.50
N GLU A 21 -1.81 -26.02 -19.33
CA GLU A 21 -1.94 -24.91 -18.36
C GLU A 21 -0.63 -24.16 -18.11
N ASN A 22 0.51 -24.84 -18.24
CA ASN A 22 1.82 -24.24 -18.02
C ASN A 22 2.10 -23.05 -18.95
N SER A 23 1.56 -23.03 -20.18
CA SER A 23 1.88 -21.96 -21.14
C SER A 23 1.15 -20.64 -20.85
N ILE A 24 -0.05 -20.67 -20.29
CA ILE A 24 -0.83 -19.46 -19.97
C ILE A 24 -0.35 -18.89 -18.65
N ASN A 25 -0.11 -19.74 -17.64
CA ASN A 25 0.40 -19.31 -16.34
C ASN A 25 1.80 -18.69 -16.46
N GLU A 26 2.73 -19.29 -17.19
CA GLU A 26 4.06 -18.71 -17.46
C GLU A 26 3.97 -17.34 -18.14
N LYS A 27 3.04 -17.18 -19.08
CA LYS A 27 2.87 -15.95 -19.86
C LYS A 27 2.13 -14.86 -19.08
N MET A 28 1.21 -15.24 -18.21
CA MET A 28 0.52 -14.32 -17.30
C MET A 28 1.43 -13.89 -16.14
N LEU A 29 2.28 -14.80 -15.65
CA LEU A 29 3.34 -14.51 -14.68
C LEU A 29 4.33 -13.51 -15.28
N SER A 30 4.87 -13.79 -16.48
CA SER A 30 5.85 -12.88 -17.11
C SER A 30 5.24 -11.51 -17.39
N VAL A 31 4.02 -11.43 -17.94
CA VAL A 31 3.35 -10.14 -18.20
C VAL A 31 3.04 -9.36 -16.91
N SER A 32 2.72 -10.03 -15.80
CA SER A 32 2.45 -9.37 -14.52
C SER A 32 3.73 -8.90 -13.81
N PHE A 33 4.88 -9.52 -14.08
CA PHE A 33 6.17 -9.17 -13.46
C PHE A 33 7.13 -8.40 -14.38
N ASP A 34 6.87 -8.28 -15.69
CA ASP A 34 7.77 -7.60 -16.65
C ASP A 34 7.87 -6.09 -16.43
N HIS A 35 6.96 -5.51 -15.65
CA HIS A 35 7.01 -4.10 -15.24
C HIS A 35 7.39 -3.88 -13.78
N SER A 36 7.83 -4.93 -13.07
CA SER A 36 8.49 -4.74 -11.79
C SER A 36 9.96 -4.42 -12.06
N GLU A 37 10.25 -3.14 -12.33
CA GLU A 37 11.58 -2.62 -12.01
C GLU A 37 11.87 -3.08 -10.59
N LYS A 38 12.82 -4.03 -10.44
CA LYS A 38 13.30 -4.44 -9.12
C LYS A 38 13.60 -3.14 -8.39
N PRO A 39 12.87 -2.77 -7.32
CA PRO A 39 13.16 -1.52 -6.64
C PRO A 39 14.64 -1.61 -6.29
N GLU A 40 15.46 -0.67 -6.82
CA GLU A 40 16.88 -0.64 -6.52
C GLU A 40 16.95 -0.79 -5.01
N LYS A 41 17.57 -1.89 -4.53
CA LYS A 41 17.59 -2.20 -3.10
C LYS A 41 18.03 -0.92 -2.41
N ARG A 42 17.10 -0.28 -1.69
CA ARG A 42 17.36 1.03 -1.09
C ARG A 42 18.66 0.84 -0.33
N LYS A 43 19.71 1.55 -0.77
CA LYS A 43 20.98 1.54 -0.07
C LYS A 43 20.68 2.18 1.27
N LEU A 44 20.33 1.33 2.24
CA LEU A 44 20.34 1.69 3.65
C LEU A 44 21.65 2.41 3.85
N LEU A 45 21.59 3.65 4.35
CA LEU A 45 22.77 4.45 4.64
C LEU A 45 23.69 3.58 5.49
N THR A 46 24.70 3.00 4.85
CA THR A 46 25.73 2.25 5.54
C THR A 46 26.52 3.31 6.27
N PHE A 47 26.27 3.43 7.59
CA PHE A 47 27.05 4.28 8.45
C PHE A 47 28.50 3.78 8.37
N LYS A 48 29.26 4.38 7.46
CA LYS A 48 30.67 4.07 7.24
C LYS A 48 31.37 4.40 8.54
N LYS A 49 31.77 3.36 9.30
CA LYS A 49 32.44 3.48 10.59
C LYS A 49 33.52 4.57 10.51
N LYS A 50 33.36 5.69 11.23
CA LYS A 50 34.48 6.43 11.80
C LYS A 50 34.08 7.43 12.88
N SER A 51 34.88 7.38 13.95
CA SER A 51 34.93 8.21 15.16
C SER A 51 33.89 7.90 16.23
N SER A 52 34.36 7.14 17.22
CA SER A 52 33.71 6.83 18.49
C SER A 52 33.58 8.09 19.35
N TYR A 53 32.60 8.92 19.05
CA TYR A 53 32.11 9.94 19.97
C TYR A 53 30.59 9.85 20.00
N PHE A 54 30.02 9.69 21.20
CA PHE A 54 28.57 9.71 21.42
C PHE A 54 28.04 11.11 21.10
N ASN A 55 27.76 11.37 19.82
CA ASN A 55 27.07 12.58 19.40
C ASN A 55 25.56 12.31 19.52
N PRO A 56 24.86 12.89 20.51
CA PRO A 56 23.42 12.66 20.69
C PRO A 56 22.63 13.02 19.43
N LEU A 57 23.11 13.98 18.64
CA LEU A 57 22.48 14.37 17.38
C LEU A 57 22.54 13.27 16.31
N ASN A 58 23.61 12.47 16.27
CA ASN A 58 23.71 11.33 15.35
C ASN A 58 22.71 10.22 15.72
N TYR A 59 22.49 9.98 17.01
CA TYR A 59 21.48 9.01 17.46
C TYR A 59 20.06 9.51 17.20
N LEU A 60 19.80 10.82 17.38
CA LEU A 60 18.53 11.43 16.98
C LEU A 60 18.30 11.33 15.47
N GLY A 61 19.30 11.63 14.65
CA GLY A 61 19.22 11.49 13.20
C GLY A 61 19.02 10.04 12.74
N ALA A 62 19.76 9.09 13.33
CA ALA A 62 19.61 7.68 13.05
C ALA A 62 18.24 7.14 13.49
N GLY A 63 17.74 7.58 14.65
CA GLY A 63 16.41 7.26 15.15
C GLY A 63 15.30 7.82 14.25
N ALA A 64 15.40 9.08 13.85
CA ALA A 64 14.44 9.70 12.93
C ALA A 64 14.41 9.00 11.56
N LEU A 65 15.58 8.62 11.03
CA LEU A 65 15.68 7.87 9.79
C LEU A 65 15.08 6.46 9.91
N PHE A 66 15.33 5.77 11.02
CA PHE A 66 14.74 4.47 11.30
C PHE A 66 13.22 4.55 11.38
N VAL A 67 12.67 5.57 12.04
CA VAL A 67 11.23 5.85 12.09
C VAL A 67 10.68 6.14 10.70
N TYR A 68 11.36 6.98 9.90
CA TYR A 68 10.97 7.27 8.52
C TYR A 68 10.86 6.01 7.66
N GLN A 69 11.88 5.15 7.71
CA GLN A 69 11.93 3.96 6.86
C GLN A 69 10.91 2.89 7.24
N ASN A 70 10.61 2.73 8.53
CA ASN A 70 9.70 1.67 8.99
C ASN A 70 8.23 2.09 9.02
N ILE A 71 7.93 3.33 9.41
CA ILE A 71 6.53 3.77 9.57
C ILE A 71 6.02 4.40 8.28
N PHE A 72 6.74 5.39 7.77
CA PHE A 72 6.25 6.18 6.63
C PHE A 72 6.38 5.43 5.30
N SER A 73 7.27 4.44 5.19
CA SER A 73 7.42 3.68 3.95
C SER A 73 6.23 2.78 3.63
N GLU A 74 5.51 2.29 4.63
CA GLU A 74 4.31 1.44 4.42
C GLU A 74 3.08 2.29 4.05
N GLN A 75 3.04 3.54 4.51
CA GLN A 75 1.93 4.46 4.25
C GLN A 75 1.96 5.11 2.85
N ILE A 76 3.06 4.97 2.11
CA ILE A 76 3.12 5.38 0.70
C ILE A 76 2.49 4.26 -0.14
N GLN A 77 1.16 4.24 -0.21
CA GLN A 77 0.43 3.44 -1.18
C GLN A 77 0.51 4.08 -2.57
N ALA A 78 0.43 3.27 -3.63
CA ALA A 78 0.43 3.75 -5.01
C ALA A 78 -0.79 4.67 -5.30
N SER A 79 -1.90 4.46 -4.58
CA SER A 79 -3.09 5.30 -4.60
C SER A 79 -3.49 5.66 -3.17
N CYS A 80 -3.83 6.92 -2.91
CA CYS A 80 -4.23 7.35 -1.58
C CYS A 80 -5.70 7.00 -1.29
N THR A 81 -5.97 6.41 -0.13
CA THR A 81 -7.34 6.11 0.35
C THR A 81 -8.15 7.37 0.62
N TYR A 82 -7.49 8.47 0.95
CA TYR A 82 -8.10 9.78 1.21
C TYR A 82 -8.04 10.68 -0.03
N GLU A 83 -9.02 11.57 -0.18
CA GLU A 83 -9.07 12.58 -1.25
C GLU A 83 -7.85 13.51 -1.20
N ILE A 84 -7.48 13.94 0.02
CA ILE A 84 -6.28 14.71 0.33
C ILE A 84 -5.31 13.79 1.07
N SER A 85 -4.11 13.63 0.50
CA SER A 85 -3.06 12.79 1.10
C SER A 85 -2.70 13.23 2.52
N CYS A 86 -2.30 12.29 3.38
CA CYS A 86 -1.96 12.58 4.78
C CYS A 86 -0.90 13.67 4.92
N SER A 87 0.09 13.72 4.01
CA SER A 87 1.12 14.76 3.98
C SER A 87 0.55 16.14 3.65
N GLN A 88 -0.33 16.22 2.64
CA GLN A 88 -0.99 17.46 2.25
C GLN A 88 -2.00 17.91 3.31
N TYR A 89 -2.77 17.00 3.89
CA TYR A 89 -3.67 17.28 4.99
C TYR A 89 -2.93 17.80 6.22
N THR A 90 -1.78 17.19 6.55
CA THR A 90 -0.92 17.66 7.65
C THR A 90 -0.43 19.08 7.38
N LYS A 91 0.04 19.37 6.15
CA LYS A 91 0.48 20.71 5.75
C LYS A 91 -0.64 21.75 5.89
N ILE A 92 -1.83 21.45 5.37
CA ILE A 92 -3.00 22.33 5.47
C ILE A 92 -3.40 22.51 6.94
N SER A 93 -3.38 21.44 7.73
CA SER A 93 -3.74 21.47 9.14
C SER A 93 -2.74 22.29 9.98
N ILE A 94 -1.45 22.22 9.68
CA ILE A 94 -0.43 23.08 10.31
C ILE A 94 -0.68 24.55 9.98
N GLN A 95 -1.04 24.85 8.73
CA GLN A 95 -1.35 26.21 8.30
C GLN A 95 -2.63 26.75 8.96
N LYS A 96 -3.67 25.92 9.11
CA LYS A 96 -4.96 26.32 9.68
C LYS A 96 -4.98 26.35 11.21
N PHE A 97 -4.32 25.39 11.86
CA PHE A 97 -4.47 25.14 13.31
C PHE A 97 -3.17 25.34 14.11
N GLY A 98 -2.07 25.70 13.45
CA GLY A 98 -0.74 25.81 14.05
C GLY A 98 0.00 24.47 14.10
N PHE A 99 1.31 24.52 14.39
CA PHE A 99 2.21 23.37 14.30
C PHE A 99 1.73 22.15 15.11
N PHE A 100 1.51 22.31 16.42
CA PHE A 100 1.17 21.18 17.28
C PHE A 100 -0.17 20.54 16.93
N LYS A 101 -1.24 21.33 16.81
CA LYS A 101 -2.58 20.83 16.47
C LYS A 101 -2.64 20.28 15.05
N GLY A 102 -1.91 20.91 14.13
CA GLY A 102 -1.79 20.44 12.75
C GLY A 102 -1.08 19.10 12.64
N VAL A 103 0.02 18.91 13.37
CA VAL A 103 0.74 17.63 13.45
C VAL A 103 -0.14 16.54 14.06
N LEU A 104 -0.87 16.83 15.15
CA LEU A 104 -1.77 15.85 15.76
C LEU A 104 -2.91 15.43 14.82
N LYS A 105 -3.52 16.38 14.11
CA LYS A 105 -4.54 16.08 13.09
C LYS A 105 -3.97 15.23 11.95
N GLY A 106 -2.78 15.60 11.46
CA GLY A 106 -2.06 14.84 10.46
C GLY A 106 -1.76 13.40 10.91
N PHE A 107 -1.35 13.24 12.16
CA PHE A 107 -1.08 11.93 12.75
C PHE A 107 -2.34 11.07 12.86
N ASN A 108 -3.48 11.65 13.25
CA ASN A 108 -4.76 10.92 13.32
C ASN A 108 -5.13 10.32 11.95
N GLN A 109 -5.08 11.13 10.89
CA GLN A 109 -5.36 10.62 9.55
C GLN A 109 -4.32 9.58 9.12
N LEU A 110 -3.04 9.78 9.48
CA LEU A 110 -1.97 8.84 9.16
C LEU A 110 -2.18 7.48 9.85
N SER A 111 -2.65 7.46 11.10
CA SER A 111 -2.93 6.21 11.83
C SER A 111 -4.10 5.42 11.24
N GLU A 112 -5.05 6.09 10.61
CA GLU A 112 -6.20 5.48 9.93
C GLU A 112 -5.91 5.17 8.45
N CYS A 113 -4.74 5.55 7.93
CA CYS A 113 -4.39 5.39 6.53
C CYS A 113 -4.05 3.93 6.19
N ALA A 114 -5.08 3.15 5.89
CA ALA A 114 -4.98 1.77 5.43
C ALA A 114 -5.86 1.53 4.19
N PRO A 115 -5.60 0.48 3.38
CA PRO A 115 -6.46 0.14 2.23
C PRO A 115 -7.90 -0.21 2.64
N THR A 116 -8.07 -0.71 3.87
CA THR A 116 -9.37 -1.14 4.41
C THR A 116 -10.18 -0.02 5.04
N ALA A 117 -9.61 1.17 5.23
CA ALA A 117 -10.28 2.25 5.95
C ALA A 117 -11.61 2.66 5.31
N ILE A 118 -11.75 2.55 3.98
CA ILE A 118 -12.99 2.85 3.25
C ILE A 118 -14.19 2.07 3.80
N TYR A 119 -13.98 0.82 4.26
CA TYR A 119 -15.05 -0.03 4.80
C TYR A 119 -15.42 0.32 6.24
N GLU A 120 -14.54 1.00 6.97
CA GLU A 120 -14.76 1.43 8.35
C GLU A 120 -15.48 2.77 8.42
N HIS A 121 -15.34 3.61 7.39
CA HIS A 121 -16.04 4.88 7.30
C HIS A 121 -17.49 4.74 6.80
N PRO A 122 -18.44 5.50 7.37
CA PRO A 122 -19.78 5.63 6.81
C PRO A 122 -19.75 6.06 5.33
N PRO A 123 -20.68 5.58 4.49
CA PRO A 123 -20.69 5.88 3.06
C PRO A 123 -20.90 7.37 2.75
N VAL A 124 -21.40 8.15 3.71
CA VAL A 124 -21.53 9.62 3.61
C VAL A 124 -20.17 10.31 3.48
N TYR A 125 -19.10 9.66 3.96
CA TYR A 125 -17.74 10.19 3.95
C TYR A 125 -16.87 9.62 2.84
N VAL A 126 -17.48 8.93 1.85
CA VAL A 126 -16.78 8.35 0.71
C VAL A 126 -17.29 9.02 -0.56
N ASN A 127 -16.38 9.59 -1.34
CA ASN A 127 -16.69 10.21 -2.63
C ASN A 127 -16.94 9.13 -3.72
N GLY A 128 -17.48 9.53 -4.87
CA GLY A 128 -17.74 8.66 -6.02
C GLY A 128 -16.50 7.90 -6.54
N ASP A 129 -15.31 8.45 -6.31
CA ASP A 129 -14.02 7.84 -6.66
C ASP A 129 -13.50 6.84 -5.61
N GLN A 130 -14.34 6.40 -4.67
CA GLN A 130 -14.00 5.49 -3.56
C GLN A 130 -12.88 6.03 -2.64
N GLN A 131 -12.84 7.34 -2.43
CA GLN A 131 -11.90 7.99 -1.52
C GLN A 131 -12.62 8.57 -0.32
N ILE A 132 -11.96 8.51 0.84
CA ILE A 132 -12.46 9.10 2.08
C ILE A 132 -12.29 10.63 2.02
N ILE A 133 -13.38 11.36 2.24
CA ILE A 133 -13.42 12.82 2.24
C ILE A 133 -12.76 13.32 3.53
N ASN A 134 -11.75 14.18 3.41
CA ASN A 134 -11.05 14.73 4.56
C ASN A 134 -11.87 15.81 5.25
N HIS A 135 -12.17 15.61 6.54
CA HIS A 135 -12.85 16.63 7.34
C HIS A 135 -11.84 17.55 8.05
N PHE A 136 -12.03 18.85 7.86
CA PHE A 136 -11.40 19.87 8.68
C PHE A 136 -12.42 20.32 9.73
N GLU A 137 -12.43 19.68 10.89
CA GLU A 137 -13.25 20.17 12.00
C GLU A 137 -12.83 21.60 12.35
N GLU A 138 -13.74 22.55 12.14
CA GLU A 138 -13.67 23.88 12.73
C GLU A 138 -13.88 23.73 14.24
N THR A 139 -12.80 23.47 14.97
CA THR A 139 -12.85 23.49 16.43
C THR A 139 -12.97 24.95 16.86
N GLY A 140 -14.22 25.40 16.93
CA GLY A 140 -14.65 26.75 17.26
C GLY A 140 -15.96 26.74 18.03
N LYS A 141 -15.99 26.03 19.16
CA LYS A 141 -16.76 26.39 20.36
C LYS A 141 -16.21 25.65 21.57
#